data_AF-A0A8I0GYC1-F1
#
_entry.id   AF-A0A8I0GYC1-F1
#
_cell.length_a   1.000
_cell.length_b   1.000
_cell.length_c   1.000
_cell.angle_alpha   90.00
_cell.angle_beta   90.00
_cell.angle_gamma   90.00
#
_symmetry.space_group_name_H-M   'P 1'
#
loop_
_entity.id
_entity.type
_entity.pdbx_description
1 polymer ?
#
loop_
_entity_poly.entity_id
_entity_poly.type
_entity_poly.pdbx_seq_one_letter_code
_entity_poly.pdbx_strand_id
1 'polypeptide(L)' 'ELKDHPWFVATQAHPELKSRPNRPHPLFKGFIEAALNYSK' A
#
# COMPACT_ATOMS: atom_id res chain seq x y z
N GLU A 1 -7.61 3.01 8.98
CA GLU A 1 -7.98 3.63 7.69
C GLU A 1 -8.75 4.90 7.97
N LEU A 2 -8.64 5.92 7.11
CA LEU A 2 -9.35 7.20 7.22
C LEU A 2 -10.40 7.28 6.10
N LYS A 3 -11.68 7.45 6.45
CA LYS A 3 -12.81 7.24 5.54
C LYS A 3 -12.80 8.14 4.30
N ASP A 4 -12.41 9.41 4.47
CA ASP A 4 -12.48 10.42 3.40
C ASP A 4 -11.15 10.63 2.66
N HIS A 5 -10.17 9.75 2.89
CA HIS A 5 -8.88 9.82 2.21
C HIS A 5 -8.80 8.76 1.09
N PRO A 6 -8.38 9.13 -0.13
CA PRO A 6 -8.44 8.23 -1.30
C PRO A 6 -7.62 6.94 -1.13
N TRP A 7 -6.56 6.99 -0.32
CA TRP A 7 -5.83 5.79 0.12
C TRP A 7 -5.12 6.06 1.45
N PHE A 8 -5.60 5.53 2.57
CA PHE A 8 -4.96 5.73 3.89
C PHE A 8 -4.93 4.44 4.71
N VAL A 9 -3.75 3.85 4.82
CA VAL A 9 -3.51 2.64 5.61
C VAL A 9 -2.32 2.86 6.54
N ALA A 10 -2.47 2.44 7.79
CA ALA A 10 -1.41 2.45 8.79
C ALA A 10 -1.47 1.16 9.61
N THR A 11 -0.31 0.61 9.96
CA THR A 11 -0.20 -0.61 10.76
C THR A 11 1.04 -0.54 11.66
N GLN A 12 0.98 -1.22 12.82
CA GLN A 12 2.12 -1.40 13.72
C GLN A 12 2.97 -2.62 13.34
N ALA A 13 2.49 -3.47 12.43
CA ALA A 13 3.25 -4.61 11.93
C ALA A 13 4.37 -4.17 10.97
N HIS A 14 5.30 -5.10 10.71
CA HIS A 14 6.39 -4.96 9.73
C HIS A 14 6.10 -5.74 8.43
N PRO A 15 5.19 -5.25 7.55
CA PRO A 15 4.85 -5.91 6.28
C PRO A 15 6.02 -6.03 5.31
N GLU A 16 7.04 -5.20 5.45
CA GLU A 16 8.30 -5.23 4.69
C GLU A 16 9.00 -6.59 4.82
N LEU A 17 8.97 -7.20 6.01
CA LEU A 17 9.62 -8.49 6.25
C LEU A 17 8.94 -9.64 5.49
N LYS A 18 7.69 -9.45 5.06
CA LYS A 18 6.89 -10.44 4.31
C LYS A 18 6.85 -10.18 2.81
N SER A 19 7.34 -9.04 2.33
CA SER A 19 7.40 -8.73 0.90
C SER A 19 8.52 -9.51 0.20
N ARG A 20 8.31 -9.92 -1.06
CA ARG A 20 9.31 -10.60 -1.91
C ARG A 20 9.27 -10.02 -3.33
N PRO A 21 10.36 -10.08 -4.11
CA PRO A 21 10.40 -9.50 -5.46
C PRO A 21 9.25 -9.99 -6.38
N ASN A 22 9.00 -11.31 -6.40
CA ASN A 22 7.95 -11.92 -7.23
C ASN A 22 6.58 -12.00 -6.53
N ARG A 23 6.50 -11.54 -5.27
CA ARG A 23 5.29 -11.56 -4.47
C ARG A 23 5.29 -10.35 -3.52
N PRO A 24 5.07 -9.15 -4.06
CA PRO A 24 5.06 -7.94 -3.26
C PRO A 24 3.93 -7.99 -2.23
N HIS A 25 4.18 -7.45 -1.04
CA HIS A 25 3.14 -7.36 -0.03
C HIS A 25 1.99 -6.47 -0.55
N PRO A 26 0.71 -6.86 -0.35
CA PRO A 26 -0.43 -6.13 -0.89
C PRO A 26 -0.47 -4.64 -0.51
N LEU A 27 -0.03 -4.31 0.71
CA LEU A 27 0.06 -2.92 1.16
C LEU A 27 0.94 -2.04 0.26
N PHE A 28 2.12 -2.52 -0.12
CA PHE A 28 3.02 -1.74 -0.97
C PHE A 28 2.55 -1.71 -2.42
N LYS A 29 2.06 -2.84 -2.94
CA LYS A 29 1.51 -2.90 -4.30
C LYS A 29 0.32 -1.94 -4.45
N GLY A 30 -0.63 -1.99 -3.51
CA GLY A 30 -1.80 -1.13 -3.49
C GLY A 30 -1.46 0.35 -3.31
N PHE A 31 -0.43 0.68 -2.54
CA PHE A 31 0.05 2.06 -2.41
C PHE A 31 0.53 2.62 -3.76
N ILE A 32 1.35 1.87 -4.49
CA ILE A 32 1.84 2.31 -5.80
C ILE A 32 0.70 2.41 -6.83
N GLU A 33 -0.23 1.46 -6.83
CA GLU A 33 -1.43 1.53 -7.69
C GLU A 33 -2.27 2.78 -7.40
N ALA A 34 -2.48 3.10 -6.12
CA ALA A 34 -3.19 4.31 -5.72
C ALA A 34 -2.44 5.59 -6.13
N ALA A 35 -1.12 5.61 -5.98
CA ALA A 35 -0.29 6.74 -6.42
C ALA A 35 -0.36 6.94 -7.94
N LEU A 36 -0.30 5.86 -8.72
CA LEU A 36 -0.47 5.90 -10.17
C LEU A 36 -1.85 6.40 -10.59
N ASN A 37 -2.91 6.04 -9.86
CA ASN A 37 -4.26 6.52 -10.14
C ASN A 37 -4.46 7.98 -9.73
N TYR A 38 -3.81 8.43 -8.66
CA TYR A 38 -3.88 9.83 -8.21
C TYR A 38 -3.11 10.78 -9.14
N SER A 39 -2.03 10.29 -9.77
CA SER A 39 -1.20 11.07 -10.69
C SER A 39 -1.80 11.22 -12.10
N LYS A 40 -2.90 10.53 -12.41
CA LYS A 40 -3.63 10.66 -13.68
C LYS A 40 -4.59 11.84 -13.61
#